data_AF-A0A0R3VXK5-F1
#
_entry.id   AF-A0A0R3VXK5-F1
#
_cell.length_a   1.000
_cell.length_b   1.000
_cell.length_c   1.000
_cell.angle_alpha   90.00
_cell.angle_beta   90.00
_cell.angle_gamma   90.00
#
_symmetry.space_group_name_H-M   'P 1'
#
loop_
_entity.id
_entity.type
_entity.pdbx_description
1 polymer ?
#
loop_
_entity_poly.entity_id
_entity_poly.type
_entity_poly.pdbx_seq_one_letter_code
_entity_poly.pdbx_strand_id
1 'polypeptide(L)'
;MHASGGGYCDCGDEEAWTSGAWCRIHSGESDETVASNVSVFRTIAEEQSLEMKRVESVLSKLPEDLVRRCGYLLQPLINTASLVLFQLLQGSARTDCSPLSSVLDSTNEVEQDFDKPNEDNNWPPSLNHLSNTAIEWDATQLGLRSFPRTCPRVCDAHSMEQRCLDQLARAHSLHPALFDITASSAAESASAASNKQYIVVLYNNEFHNYEDVIRIVRRVDGCTSKQATLFAIIVNRDGRTPLLTNLTLQIAAQKAARVSQSPGSRHLVRPLRAAVMEQGVYAMENFFVSVLRWLERLATRVLPLRPLVCNALIGRFLISTEASRSASPILPPADMMLENSLLWHIFHRLTLSHRGVRKTASRLIASVLLQEPYHRRIFAIEFTRLYNVILQAYAYDDHLKADTLLSMTCQFYTVTSLVR
;
A
#
# COMPACT_ATOMS: atom_id res chain seq x y z
N MET A 1 -7.94 17.02 -22.80
CA MET A 1 -7.78 15.57 -23.02
C MET A 1 -6.48 15.15 -22.38
N HIS A 2 -6.54 14.25 -21.40
CA HIS A 2 -5.40 13.85 -20.58
C HIS A 2 -4.54 12.84 -21.34
N ALA A 3 -3.24 13.13 -21.49
CA ALA A 3 -2.29 12.16 -22.00
C ALA A 3 -2.07 11.06 -20.95
N SER A 4 -2.76 9.94 -21.15
CA SER A 4 -2.42 8.66 -20.55
C SER A 4 -1.14 8.15 -21.20
N GLY A 5 0.02 8.40 -20.58
CA GLY A 5 1.28 7.88 -21.11
C GLY A 5 2.51 8.40 -20.39
N GLY A 6 2.85 7.80 -19.25
CA GLY A 6 4.23 7.51 -18.85
C GLY A 6 5.28 8.62 -18.72
N GLY A 7 4.95 9.90 -18.87
CA GLY A 7 5.84 11.03 -18.66
C GLY A 7 5.30 11.94 -17.57
N TYR A 8 6.03 12.09 -16.46
CA TYR A 8 5.69 13.02 -15.38
C TYR A 8 6.13 14.43 -15.83
N CYS A 9 5.19 15.38 -16.00
CA CYS A 9 5.57 16.80 -16.10
C CYS A 9 5.48 17.46 -14.73
N ASP A 10 6.60 18.01 -14.24
CA ASP A 10 6.66 18.89 -13.06
C ASP A 10 6.29 20.35 -13.42
N CYS A 11 5.26 20.49 -14.25
CA CYS A 11 4.75 21.77 -14.71
C CYS A 11 4.07 22.52 -13.55
N GLY A 12 4.54 23.72 -13.24
CA GLY A 12 4.08 24.56 -12.12
C GLY A 12 4.90 24.44 -10.84
N ASP A 13 5.96 23.61 -10.84
CA ASP A 13 6.93 23.52 -9.75
C ASP A 13 8.13 24.44 -10.04
N GLU A 14 8.09 25.68 -9.56
CA GLU A 14 9.15 26.67 -9.76
C GLU A 14 10.50 26.25 -9.17
N GLU A 15 10.54 25.28 -8.25
CA GLU A 15 11.78 24.77 -7.67
C GLU A 15 12.40 23.63 -8.49
N ALA A 16 11.66 23.04 -9.42
CA ALA A 16 12.16 22.02 -10.34
C ALA A 16 12.87 22.61 -11.57
N TRP A 17 12.68 23.91 -11.85
CA TRP A 17 13.15 24.56 -13.08
C TRP A 17 13.86 25.88 -12.79
N THR A 18 15.02 26.11 -13.41
CA THR A 18 15.75 27.39 -13.32
C THR A 18 15.12 28.51 -14.16
N SER A 19 14.27 28.16 -15.12
CA SER A 19 13.39 29.06 -15.87
C SER A 19 12.28 28.25 -16.55
N GLY A 20 11.12 28.87 -16.80
CA GLY A 20 10.03 28.22 -17.56
C GLY A 20 9.38 27.05 -16.82
N ALA A 21 8.87 27.28 -15.61
CA ALA A 21 8.21 26.27 -14.77
C ALA A 21 7.00 25.60 -15.45
N TRP A 22 6.51 26.14 -16.56
CA TRP A 22 5.38 25.63 -17.32
C TRP A 22 5.84 25.15 -18.70
N CYS A 23 5.47 23.92 -19.07
CA CYS A 23 5.69 23.47 -20.44
C CYS A 23 4.68 24.13 -21.39
N ARG A 24 4.95 24.12 -22.71
CA ARG A 24 4.09 24.70 -23.75
C ARG A 24 2.63 24.19 -23.76
N ILE A 25 2.36 23.07 -23.09
CA ILE A 25 1.02 22.47 -22.97
C ILE A 25 0.26 23.05 -21.77
N HIS A 26 0.96 23.50 -20.73
CA HIS A 26 0.40 24.05 -19.49
C HIS A 26 0.65 25.55 -19.30
N SER A 27 1.47 26.17 -20.16
CA SER A 27 1.57 27.63 -20.27
C SER A 27 0.29 28.16 -20.91
N GLY A 28 -0.65 28.66 -20.11
CA GLY A 28 -1.68 29.57 -20.64
C GLY A 28 -1.01 30.81 -21.23
N GLU A 29 -1.65 31.46 -22.21
CA GLU A 29 -1.16 32.66 -22.89
C GLU A 29 -0.95 33.85 -21.93
N SER A 30 0.10 33.85 -21.12
CA SER A 30 0.68 35.03 -20.45
C SER A 30 1.81 34.58 -19.52
N ASP A 31 3.08 34.71 -19.92
CA ASP A 31 4.19 34.82 -18.96
C ASP A 31 5.49 35.32 -19.63
N GLU A 32 5.48 36.56 -20.11
CA GLU A 32 6.71 37.29 -20.47
C GLU A 32 7.21 38.22 -19.33
N THR A 33 6.62 38.20 -18.13
CA THR A 33 6.83 39.29 -17.14
C THR A 33 7.38 38.91 -15.78
N VAL A 34 8.06 37.77 -15.59
CA VAL A 34 8.74 37.47 -14.31
C VAL A 34 10.20 37.08 -14.51
N ALA A 35 10.99 38.02 -15.00
CA ALA A 35 12.45 37.92 -15.05
C ALA A 35 13.10 39.07 -14.27
N SER A 36 12.85 39.16 -12.96
CA SER A 36 13.73 39.87 -12.02
C SER A 36 13.30 39.62 -10.57
N ASN A 37 13.66 38.48 -9.98
CA ASN A 37 13.76 38.39 -8.52
C ASN A 37 15.12 37.81 -8.20
N VAL A 38 16.00 38.66 -7.67
CA VAL A 38 17.24 38.24 -7.01
C VAL A 38 16.86 37.24 -5.94
N SER A 39 17.28 35.97 -6.10
CA SER A 39 17.00 34.93 -5.12
C SER A 39 17.76 35.25 -3.84
N VAL A 40 17.07 35.83 -2.86
CA VAL A 40 17.57 35.86 -1.49
C VAL A 40 17.72 34.40 -1.06
N PHE A 41 18.95 33.91 -0.96
CA PHE A 41 19.23 32.57 -0.46
C PHE A 41 18.79 32.50 1.00
N ARG A 42 17.64 31.85 1.24
CA ARG A 42 17.17 31.56 2.59
C ARG A 42 17.95 30.38 3.15
N THR A 43 18.11 30.37 4.46
CA THR A 43 18.62 29.17 5.14
C THR A 43 17.54 28.08 5.16
N ILE A 44 17.95 26.80 5.29
CA ILE A 44 17.02 25.66 5.37
C ILE A 44 15.99 25.87 6.50
N ALA A 45 16.43 26.40 7.64
CA ALA A 45 15.57 26.68 8.78
C ALA A 45 14.51 27.75 8.48
N GLU A 46 14.86 28.78 7.70
CA GLU A 46 13.92 29.81 7.26
C GLU A 46 12.89 29.28 6.27
N GLU A 47 13.31 28.46 5.30
CA GLU A 47 12.42 27.80 4.36
C GLU A 47 11.44 26.87 5.07
N GLN A 48 11.94 26.00 5.94
CA GLN A 48 11.12 25.12 6.76
C GLN A 48 10.14 25.91 7.63
N SER A 49 10.58 26.99 8.28
CA SER A 49 9.69 27.85 9.09
C SER A 49 8.58 28.48 8.24
N LEU A 50 8.90 28.91 7.02
CA LEU A 50 7.92 29.48 6.10
C LEU A 50 6.92 28.44 5.61
N GLU A 51 7.37 27.24 5.26
CA GLU A 51 6.52 26.10 4.89
C GLU A 51 5.54 25.75 6.02
N MET A 52 6.04 25.64 7.26
CA MET A 52 5.22 25.39 8.45
C MET A 52 4.14 26.47 8.64
N LYS A 53 4.54 27.75 8.62
CA LYS A 53 3.61 28.89 8.75
C LYS A 53 2.57 28.93 7.64
N ARG A 54 2.91 28.54 6.41
CA ARG A 54 1.95 28.45 5.30
C ARG A 54 0.88 27.41 5.59
N VAL A 55 1.27 26.21 6.03
CA VAL A 55 0.31 25.15 6.38
C VAL A 55 -0.55 25.57 7.57
N GLU A 56 0.03 26.13 8.63
CA GLU A 56 -0.73 26.68 9.77
C GLU A 56 -1.74 27.76 9.33
N SER A 57 -1.33 28.66 8.42
CA SER A 57 -2.21 29.69 7.88
C SER A 57 -3.38 29.12 7.06
N VAL A 58 -3.16 28.06 6.29
CA VAL A 58 -4.24 27.39 5.55
C VAL A 58 -5.21 26.72 6.51
N LEU A 59 -4.69 25.97 7.49
CA LEU A 59 -5.50 25.25 8.47
C LEU A 59 -6.34 26.18 9.36
N SER A 60 -5.76 27.29 9.82
CA SER A 60 -6.46 28.28 10.66
C SER A 60 -7.59 29.02 9.94
N LYS A 61 -7.59 29.05 8.61
CA LYS A 61 -8.66 29.67 7.80
C LYS A 61 -9.83 28.73 7.54
N LEU A 62 -9.70 27.43 7.83
CA LEU A 62 -10.77 26.47 7.61
C LEU A 62 -11.86 26.61 8.68
N PRO A 63 -13.15 26.50 8.32
CA PRO A 63 -14.24 26.48 9.30
C PRO A 63 -14.06 25.35 10.31
N GLU A 64 -14.25 25.64 11.59
CA GLU A 64 -14.03 24.68 12.67
C GLU A 64 -14.93 23.44 12.57
N ASP A 65 -16.20 23.61 12.15
CA ASP A 65 -17.13 22.52 11.86
C ASP A 65 -16.63 21.61 10.72
N LEU A 66 -16.01 22.19 9.69
CA LEU A 66 -15.45 21.44 8.57
C LEU A 66 -14.25 20.61 9.03
N VAL A 67 -13.32 21.21 9.76
CA VAL A 67 -12.14 20.50 10.31
C VAL A 67 -12.58 19.34 11.19
N ARG A 68 -13.55 19.57 12.09
CA ARG A 68 -14.12 18.53 12.96
C ARG A 68 -14.74 17.39 12.17
N ARG A 69 -15.61 17.68 11.19
CA ARG A 69 -16.24 16.64 10.34
C ARG A 69 -15.21 15.87 9.52
N CYS A 70 -14.22 16.56 8.96
CA CYS A 70 -13.12 15.93 8.26
C CYS A 70 -12.32 15.01 9.18
N GLY A 71 -12.00 15.44 10.40
CA GLY A 71 -11.32 14.60 11.40
C GLY A 71 -12.11 13.33 11.74
N TYR A 72 -13.40 13.48 12.07
CA TYR A 72 -14.30 12.35 12.35
C TYR A 72 -14.43 11.35 11.20
N LEU A 73 -14.36 11.82 9.96
CA LEU A 73 -14.46 10.96 8.78
C LEU A 73 -13.11 10.32 8.41
N LEU A 74 -12.05 11.13 8.36
CA LEU A 74 -10.74 10.70 7.87
C LEU A 74 -10.06 9.73 8.84
N GLN A 75 -10.19 9.92 10.16
CA GLN A 75 -9.54 9.06 11.14
C GLN A 75 -9.93 7.58 11.01
N PRO A 76 -11.21 7.19 11.13
CA PRO A 76 -11.58 5.79 10.95
C PRO A 76 -11.27 5.29 9.54
N LEU A 77 -11.53 6.09 8.49
CA LEU A 77 -11.27 5.66 7.11
C LEU A 77 -9.80 5.35 6.82
N ILE A 78 -8.89 6.22 7.26
CA ILE A 78 -7.44 6.06 6.99
C ILE A 78 -6.86 4.96 7.87
N ASN A 79 -7.25 4.89 9.14
CA ASN A 79 -6.78 3.83 10.03
C ASN A 79 -7.24 2.45 9.52
N THR A 80 -8.50 2.31 9.10
CA THR A 80 -9.01 1.06 8.55
C THR A 80 -8.40 0.76 7.17
N ALA A 81 -8.16 1.76 6.33
CA ALA A 81 -7.40 1.56 5.08
C ALA A 81 -5.99 1.02 5.36
N SER A 82 -5.32 1.55 6.39
CA SER A 82 -3.99 1.12 6.79
C SER A 82 -3.98 -0.33 7.27
N LEU A 83 -4.96 -0.72 8.09
CA LEU A 83 -5.17 -2.10 8.52
C LEU A 83 -5.39 -3.02 7.31
N VAL A 84 -6.42 -2.74 6.52
CA VAL A 84 -6.89 -3.63 5.46
C VAL A 84 -5.86 -3.80 4.35
N LEU A 85 -5.18 -2.72 3.94
CA LEU A 85 -4.27 -2.76 2.79
C LEU A 85 -2.85 -3.23 3.12
N PHE A 86 -2.42 -3.12 4.39
CA PHE A 86 -1.01 -3.36 4.75
C PHE A 86 -0.80 -4.29 5.95
N GLN A 87 -1.77 -4.41 6.87
CA GLN A 87 -1.63 -5.30 8.04
C GLN A 87 -2.27 -6.67 7.82
N LEU A 88 -3.32 -6.74 6.99
CA LEU A 88 -3.99 -7.99 6.61
C LEU A 88 -3.31 -8.73 5.45
N LEU A 89 -2.09 -8.35 5.06
CA LEU A 89 -1.34 -9.07 4.03
C LEU A 89 -1.00 -10.48 4.51
N GLN A 90 -1.53 -11.51 3.85
CA GLN A 90 -1.34 -12.91 4.24
C GLN A 90 0.15 -13.29 4.33
N GLY A 91 0.51 -13.95 5.42
CA GLY A 91 1.88 -14.39 5.70
C GLY A 91 2.84 -13.28 6.14
N SER A 92 2.37 -12.04 6.30
CA SER A 92 3.21 -10.96 6.82
C SER A 92 3.24 -10.94 8.35
N ALA A 93 4.39 -10.56 8.91
CA ALA A 93 4.56 -10.40 10.35
C ALA A 93 3.55 -9.39 10.92
N ARG A 94 3.11 -9.62 12.16
CA ARG A 94 2.22 -8.72 12.88
C ARG A 94 2.90 -7.37 13.12
N THR A 95 2.11 -6.31 13.12
CA THR A 95 2.55 -4.99 13.60
C THR A 95 1.83 -4.73 14.91
N ASP A 96 2.55 -4.27 15.93
CA ASP A 96 1.95 -3.92 17.20
C ASP A 96 1.05 -2.69 17.01
N CYS A 97 -0.27 -2.90 17.10
CA CYS A 97 -1.25 -1.84 17.03
C CYS A 97 -2.46 -2.16 17.89
N SER A 98 -3.14 -1.12 18.35
CA SER A 98 -4.39 -1.24 19.11
C SER A 98 -5.56 -1.54 18.17
N PRO A 99 -6.56 -2.32 18.64
CA PRO A 99 -7.80 -2.51 17.89
C PRO A 99 -8.49 -1.17 17.55
N LEU A 100 -9.02 -1.07 16.33
CA LEU A 100 -9.74 0.08 15.79
C LEU A 100 -11.21 0.12 16.19
N SER A 101 -11.76 -1.03 16.62
CA SER A 101 -13.12 -1.13 17.14
C SER A 101 -13.19 -2.15 18.27
N SER A 102 -14.22 -2.08 19.08
CA SER A 102 -14.58 -3.09 20.07
C SER A 102 -16.04 -3.50 19.90
N VAL A 103 -16.39 -4.70 20.34
CA VAL A 103 -17.78 -5.16 20.45
C VAL A 103 -18.18 -5.11 21.93
N LEU A 104 -19.40 -4.65 22.20
CA LEU A 104 -19.92 -4.45 23.57
C LEU A 104 -20.12 -5.75 24.35
N ASP A 105 -20.29 -6.87 23.64
CA ASP A 105 -20.51 -8.21 24.18
C ASP A 105 -19.60 -9.21 23.48
N SER A 106 -18.60 -9.74 24.18
CA SER A 106 -18.21 -11.16 24.10
C SER A 106 -17.02 -11.44 25.00
N THR A 107 -17.30 -12.21 26.06
CA THR A 107 -16.46 -13.27 26.62
C THR A 107 -15.25 -13.65 25.79
N ASN A 108 -14.04 -13.49 26.35
CA ASN A 108 -12.78 -14.21 26.10
C ASN A 108 -12.73 -15.19 24.90
N GLU A 109 -13.03 -14.77 23.67
CA GLU A 109 -12.67 -15.52 22.47
C GLU A 109 -11.19 -15.26 22.22
N VAL A 110 -10.36 -16.05 22.88
CA VAL A 110 -8.93 -15.97 22.73
C VAL A 110 -8.58 -16.74 21.45
N GLU A 111 -8.48 -16.03 20.31
CA GLU A 111 -7.98 -16.58 19.04
C GLU A 111 -6.47 -16.94 19.09
N GLN A 112 -5.88 -17.23 20.26
CA GLN A 112 -4.43 -17.46 20.45
C GLN A 112 -3.83 -18.56 19.56
N ASP A 113 -4.66 -19.45 19.01
CA ASP A 113 -4.21 -20.47 18.06
C ASP A 113 -4.01 -19.93 16.64
N PHE A 114 -4.61 -18.79 16.31
CA PHE A 114 -4.55 -18.09 15.02
C PHE A 114 -3.84 -16.73 15.16
N ASP A 115 -3.44 -16.11 14.03
CA ASP A 115 -2.60 -14.88 13.98
C ASP A 115 -1.16 -15.07 14.51
N LYS A 116 -0.57 -16.24 14.25
CA LYS A 116 0.86 -16.46 14.50
C LYS A 116 1.68 -16.08 13.25
N PRO A 117 2.79 -15.34 13.39
CA PRO A 117 3.68 -15.12 12.26
C PRO A 117 4.25 -16.47 11.83
N ASN A 118 3.94 -16.89 10.60
CA ASN A 118 4.49 -18.13 10.07
C ASN A 118 5.96 -17.89 9.70
N GLU A 119 6.90 -18.48 10.47
CA GLU A 119 8.34 -18.19 10.43
C GLU A 119 8.92 -18.23 8.99
N ASP A 120 8.38 -19.11 8.15
CA ASP A 120 8.80 -19.30 6.76
C ASP A 120 8.49 -18.14 5.79
N ASN A 121 7.65 -17.17 6.21
CA ASN A 121 7.19 -16.05 5.38
C ASN A 121 7.69 -14.67 5.85
N ASN A 122 8.69 -14.62 6.72
CA ASN A 122 9.41 -13.38 7.06
C ASN A 122 10.20 -12.88 5.83
N TRP A 123 9.50 -12.14 4.96
CA TRP A 123 10.00 -11.55 3.72
C TRP A 123 9.75 -10.03 3.69
N PRO A 124 10.69 -9.21 3.20
CA PRO A 124 12.04 -9.59 2.79
C PRO A 124 12.90 -10.10 3.96
N PRO A 125 14.02 -10.80 3.68
CA PRO A 125 14.99 -11.20 4.70
C PRO A 125 15.43 -10.00 5.55
N SER A 126 15.98 -10.22 6.75
CA SER A 126 16.44 -9.11 7.60
C SER A 126 17.59 -8.33 6.95
N LEU A 127 17.73 -7.04 7.29
CA LEU A 127 18.79 -6.16 6.74
C LEU A 127 20.21 -6.67 6.99
N ASN A 128 20.40 -7.51 8.02
CA ASN A 128 21.67 -8.17 8.31
C ASN A 128 22.13 -9.12 7.18
N HIS A 129 21.23 -9.45 6.26
CA HIS A 129 21.48 -10.33 5.14
C HIS A 129 22.05 -9.60 3.90
N LEU A 130 21.93 -8.27 3.80
CA LEU A 130 22.47 -7.55 2.64
C LEU A 130 24.01 -7.49 2.70
N SER A 131 24.69 -8.49 2.15
CA SER A 131 26.12 -8.36 1.82
C SER A 131 26.31 -7.70 0.46
N ASN A 132 27.46 -7.07 0.23
CA ASN A 132 27.93 -6.60 -1.09
C ASN A 132 28.15 -7.74 -2.11
N THR A 133 27.50 -8.89 -1.92
CA THR A 133 27.58 -10.08 -2.76
C THR A 133 26.53 -10.06 -3.85
N ALA A 134 26.80 -10.74 -4.95
CA ALA A 134 25.81 -10.97 -6.00
C ALA A 134 24.53 -11.58 -5.41
N ILE A 135 23.38 -11.12 -5.91
CA ILE A 135 22.04 -11.56 -5.53
C ILE A 135 21.94 -13.10 -5.57
N GLU A 136 22.57 -13.77 -6.52
CA GLU A 136 22.54 -15.25 -6.63
C GLU A 136 23.20 -15.98 -5.44
N TRP A 137 24.28 -15.43 -4.88
CA TRP A 137 24.93 -15.99 -3.68
C TRP A 137 24.10 -15.78 -2.43
N ASP A 138 23.49 -14.60 -2.33
CA ASP A 138 22.57 -14.24 -1.28
C ASP A 138 21.35 -15.20 -1.28
N ALA A 139 20.91 -15.65 -2.46
CA ALA A 139 19.79 -16.59 -2.60
C ALA A 139 20.19 -17.95 -2.05
N THR A 140 21.41 -18.37 -2.40
CA THR A 140 21.98 -19.65 -1.96
C THR A 140 22.11 -19.71 -0.44
N GLN A 141 22.55 -18.63 0.21
CA GLN A 141 22.65 -18.55 1.68
C GLN A 141 21.29 -18.69 2.38
N LEU A 142 20.22 -18.17 1.79
CA LEU A 142 18.84 -18.32 2.28
C LEU A 142 18.18 -19.66 1.93
N GLY A 143 18.92 -20.59 1.30
CA GLY A 143 18.38 -21.85 0.80
C GLY A 143 17.40 -21.67 -0.38
N LEU A 144 17.59 -20.64 -1.19
CA LEU A 144 16.77 -20.30 -2.36
C LEU A 144 17.49 -20.67 -3.65
N ARG A 145 16.74 -21.23 -4.62
CA ARG A 145 17.28 -21.53 -5.95
C ARG A 145 17.38 -20.29 -6.87
N SER A 146 16.60 -19.22 -6.60
CA SER A 146 16.62 -17.93 -7.33
C SER A 146 15.79 -16.83 -6.60
N PHE A 147 16.15 -15.54 -6.72
CA PHE A 147 15.45 -14.38 -6.12
C PHE A 147 14.50 -13.66 -7.08
N PRO A 148 13.36 -13.03 -6.68
CA PRO A 148 12.65 -13.02 -5.39
C PRO A 148 11.32 -13.80 -5.39
N ARG A 149 10.83 -14.18 -4.19
CA ARG A 149 9.68 -15.09 -4.01
C ARG A 149 8.33 -14.40 -4.32
N THR A 150 7.79 -14.71 -5.49
CA THR A 150 6.43 -14.35 -5.90
C THR A 150 5.36 -15.15 -5.14
N CYS A 151 5.63 -16.40 -4.71
CA CYS A 151 4.79 -17.29 -3.88
C CYS A 151 5.51 -17.59 -2.56
N PRO A 152 4.77 -17.83 -1.46
CA PRO A 152 5.30 -18.48 -0.24
C PRO A 152 6.17 -19.71 -0.54
N ARG A 153 7.04 -20.12 0.40
CA ARG A 153 7.83 -21.36 0.20
C ARG A 153 6.96 -22.60 0.10
N VAL A 154 5.91 -22.59 0.92
CA VAL A 154 4.97 -23.68 1.08
C VAL A 154 3.63 -23.20 0.54
N CYS A 155 3.25 -23.74 -0.63
CA CYS A 155 2.01 -23.40 -1.34
C CYS A 155 1.08 -24.64 -1.40
N ASP A 156 1.04 -25.48 -0.36
CA ASP A 156 0.07 -26.58 -0.20
C ASP A 156 -1.27 -26.12 0.41
N ALA A 157 -2.27 -26.99 0.38
CA ALA A 157 -3.62 -26.63 0.81
C ALA A 157 -3.70 -26.29 2.31
N HIS A 158 -2.98 -27.01 3.17
CA HIS A 158 -3.03 -26.78 4.61
C HIS A 158 -2.40 -25.44 4.99
N SER A 159 -1.22 -25.13 4.44
CA SER A 159 -0.58 -23.83 4.70
C SER A 159 -1.37 -22.64 4.13
N MET A 160 -2.11 -22.84 3.03
CA MET A 160 -3.00 -21.84 2.45
C MET A 160 -4.23 -21.57 3.33
N GLU A 161 -4.83 -22.63 3.88
CA GLU A 161 -5.94 -22.55 4.84
C GLU A 161 -5.50 -21.79 6.10
N GLN A 162 -4.36 -22.17 6.69
CA GLN A 162 -3.84 -21.52 7.88
C GLN A 162 -3.61 -20.02 7.65
N ARG A 163 -2.97 -19.62 6.54
CA ARG A 163 -2.74 -18.19 6.24
C ARG A 163 -4.04 -17.38 6.07
N CYS A 164 -5.11 -18.03 5.59
CA CYS A 164 -6.41 -17.38 5.47
C CYS A 164 -7.06 -17.20 6.84
N LEU A 165 -6.96 -18.20 7.72
CA LEU A 165 -7.47 -18.12 9.08
C LEU A 165 -6.68 -17.12 9.92
N ASP A 166 -5.35 -17.08 9.80
CA ASP A 166 -4.50 -16.07 10.46
C ASP A 166 -4.86 -14.64 10.02
N GLN A 167 -5.17 -14.45 8.73
CA GLN A 167 -5.64 -13.16 8.22
C GLN A 167 -6.99 -12.78 8.81
N LEU A 168 -7.93 -13.73 8.91
CA LEU A 168 -9.25 -13.49 9.51
C LEU A 168 -9.15 -13.19 11.01
N ALA A 169 -8.33 -13.95 11.74
CA ALA A 169 -8.10 -13.70 13.16
C ALA A 169 -7.54 -12.30 13.39
N ARG A 170 -6.52 -11.91 12.61
CA ARG A 170 -5.98 -10.55 12.68
C ARG A 170 -7.04 -9.48 12.34
N ALA A 171 -7.87 -9.73 11.33
CA ALA A 171 -8.92 -8.81 10.92
C ALA A 171 -9.97 -8.63 12.02
N HIS A 172 -10.44 -9.73 12.61
CA HIS A 172 -11.40 -9.73 13.71
C HIS A 172 -10.79 -9.09 14.96
N SER A 173 -9.58 -9.46 15.37
CA SER A 173 -8.89 -8.90 16.53
C SER A 173 -8.70 -7.39 16.45
N LEU A 174 -8.34 -6.86 15.26
CA LEU A 174 -8.06 -5.44 15.08
C LEU A 174 -9.30 -4.62 14.72
N HIS A 175 -10.35 -5.22 14.17
CA HIS A 175 -11.56 -4.48 13.79
C HIS A 175 -12.82 -5.36 13.83
N PRO A 176 -13.24 -5.84 15.00
CA PRO A 176 -14.33 -6.81 15.14
C PRO A 176 -15.69 -6.28 14.67
N ALA A 177 -15.90 -4.95 14.63
CA ALA A 177 -17.13 -4.37 14.09
C ALA A 177 -17.23 -4.44 12.55
N LEU A 178 -16.10 -4.60 11.86
CA LEU A 178 -16.03 -4.71 10.40
C LEU A 178 -15.86 -6.16 9.94
N PHE A 179 -15.17 -6.95 10.75
CA PHE A 179 -14.93 -8.38 10.53
C PHE A 179 -15.52 -9.11 11.73
N ASP A 180 -16.78 -9.52 11.62
CA ASP A 180 -17.55 -10.18 12.68
C ASP A 180 -17.28 -11.68 12.76
N ILE A 181 -16.78 -12.29 11.69
CA ILE A 181 -16.44 -13.71 11.63
C ILE A 181 -15.09 -13.97 12.31
N THR A 182 -15.10 -14.84 13.32
CA THR A 182 -13.87 -15.31 14.00
C THR A 182 -13.19 -16.44 13.22
N ALA A 183 -11.87 -16.56 13.36
CA ALA A 183 -11.12 -17.62 12.70
C ALA A 183 -11.56 -19.01 13.17
N SER A 184 -11.91 -19.16 14.45
CA SER A 184 -12.45 -20.41 15.01
C SER A 184 -13.79 -20.79 14.36
N SER A 185 -14.74 -19.84 14.27
CA SER A 185 -16.02 -20.07 13.60
C SER A 185 -15.85 -20.41 12.11
N ALA A 186 -14.94 -19.72 11.44
CA ALA A 186 -14.55 -19.99 10.06
C ALA A 186 -13.95 -21.40 9.87
N ALA A 187 -13.08 -21.82 10.78
CA ALA A 187 -12.44 -23.14 10.74
C ALA A 187 -13.45 -24.27 11.00
N GLU A 188 -14.32 -24.14 12.00
CA GLU A 188 -15.39 -25.11 12.29
C GLU A 188 -16.36 -25.25 11.11
N SER A 189 -16.66 -24.13 10.45
CA SER A 189 -17.55 -24.07 9.30
C SER A 189 -16.87 -24.45 7.97
N ALA A 190 -15.57 -24.71 7.95
CA ALA A 190 -14.78 -24.93 6.73
C ALA A 190 -15.25 -26.11 5.86
N SER A 191 -15.95 -27.07 6.48
CA SER A 191 -16.52 -28.26 5.83
C SER A 191 -18.03 -28.19 5.62
N ALA A 192 -18.71 -27.22 6.23
CA ALA A 192 -20.15 -27.06 6.11
C ALA A 192 -20.51 -26.54 4.72
N ALA A 193 -21.34 -27.29 3.98
CA ALA A 193 -21.77 -26.92 2.62
C ALA A 193 -22.51 -25.57 2.54
N SER A 194 -22.99 -25.06 3.68
CA SER A 194 -23.68 -23.78 3.82
C SER A 194 -22.73 -22.57 3.87
N ASN A 195 -21.46 -22.72 4.26
CA ASN A 195 -20.55 -21.58 4.42
C ASN A 195 -19.59 -21.42 3.22
N LYS A 196 -20.13 -20.87 2.12
CA LYS A 196 -19.43 -20.66 0.84
C LYS A 196 -18.96 -19.21 0.67
N GLN A 197 -18.06 -18.76 1.54
CA GLN A 197 -17.56 -17.38 1.57
C GLN A 197 -16.11 -17.22 1.10
N TYR A 198 -15.51 -18.27 0.53
CA TYR A 198 -14.10 -18.24 0.14
C TYR A 198 -13.91 -18.17 -1.37
N ILE A 199 -12.83 -17.48 -1.75
CA ILE A 199 -12.44 -17.26 -3.14
C ILE A 199 -11.00 -17.73 -3.36
N VAL A 200 -10.68 -18.09 -4.61
CA VAL A 200 -9.30 -18.34 -5.05
C VAL A 200 -8.83 -17.11 -5.80
N VAL A 201 -7.79 -16.45 -5.29
CA VAL A 201 -7.21 -15.24 -5.89
C VAL A 201 -5.89 -15.58 -6.56
N LEU A 202 -5.75 -15.22 -7.83
CA LEU A 202 -4.49 -15.25 -8.56
C LEU A 202 -3.80 -13.90 -8.45
N TYR A 203 -2.50 -13.90 -8.18
CA TYR A 203 -1.66 -12.71 -8.11
C TYR A 203 -0.71 -12.64 -9.30
N ASN A 204 -0.51 -11.41 -9.79
CA ASN A 204 0.43 -11.13 -10.85
C ASN A 204 1.87 -11.31 -10.37
N ASN A 205 2.75 -11.64 -11.31
CA ASN A 205 4.19 -11.48 -11.15
C ASN A 205 4.82 -11.21 -12.53
N GLU A 206 6.02 -10.64 -12.56
CA GLU A 206 6.69 -10.27 -13.81
C GLU A 206 7.50 -11.41 -14.45
N PHE A 207 7.37 -12.64 -13.94
CA PHE A 207 8.15 -13.80 -14.40
C PHE A 207 7.39 -14.72 -15.35
N HIS A 208 6.06 -14.66 -15.33
CA HIS A 208 5.21 -15.49 -16.18
C HIS A 208 4.64 -14.66 -17.33
N ASN A 209 4.72 -15.19 -18.55
CA ASN A 209 4.01 -14.61 -19.68
C ASN A 209 2.53 -15.02 -19.68
N TYR A 210 1.73 -14.37 -20.52
CA TYR A 210 0.30 -14.66 -20.66
C TYR A 210 -0.01 -16.12 -20.99
N GLU A 211 0.79 -16.75 -21.85
CA GLU A 211 0.54 -18.13 -22.30
C GLU A 211 0.70 -19.13 -21.16
N ASP A 212 1.73 -18.95 -20.32
CA ASP A 212 1.94 -19.79 -19.15
C ASP A 212 0.80 -19.63 -18.12
N VAL A 213 0.35 -18.38 -17.89
CA VAL A 213 -0.80 -18.09 -17.03
C VAL A 213 -2.06 -18.76 -17.58
N ILE A 214 -2.37 -18.58 -18.87
CA ILE A 214 -3.54 -19.16 -19.53
C ILE A 214 -3.50 -20.69 -19.41
N ARG A 215 -2.36 -21.32 -19.72
CA ARG A 215 -2.19 -22.78 -19.67
C ARG A 215 -2.47 -23.34 -18.28
N ILE A 216 -1.98 -22.67 -17.22
CA ILE A 216 -2.19 -23.12 -15.84
C ILE A 216 -3.64 -22.86 -15.40
N VAL A 217 -4.18 -21.67 -15.65
CA VAL A 217 -5.54 -21.28 -15.26
C VAL A 217 -6.61 -22.12 -15.96
N ARG A 218 -6.36 -22.58 -17.20
CA ARG A 218 -7.26 -23.51 -17.90
C ARG A 218 -7.45 -24.86 -17.22
N ARG A 219 -6.56 -25.24 -16.29
CA ARG A 219 -6.69 -26.47 -15.49
C ARG A 219 -7.56 -26.28 -14.25
N VAL A 220 -7.98 -25.04 -13.97
CA VAL A 220 -8.93 -24.72 -12.91
C VAL A 220 -10.34 -25.09 -13.38
N ASP A 221 -11.12 -25.73 -12.51
CA ASP A 221 -12.40 -26.33 -12.85
C ASP A 221 -13.32 -25.39 -13.65
N GLY A 222 -13.78 -25.86 -14.81
CA GLY A 222 -14.76 -25.14 -15.64
C GLY A 222 -14.22 -23.92 -16.40
N CYS A 223 -12.91 -23.64 -16.37
CA CYS A 223 -12.33 -22.47 -17.01
C CYS A 223 -12.13 -22.64 -18.52
N THR A 224 -12.86 -21.86 -19.32
CA THR A 224 -12.71 -21.82 -20.78
C THR A 224 -11.45 -21.07 -21.21
N SER A 225 -11.00 -21.28 -22.45
CA SER A 225 -9.85 -20.52 -23.00
C SER A 225 -10.09 -19.01 -22.98
N LYS A 226 -11.32 -18.56 -23.28
CA LYS A 226 -11.68 -17.12 -23.25
C LYS A 226 -11.60 -16.55 -21.83
N GLN A 227 -12.10 -17.28 -20.84
CA GLN A 227 -12.01 -16.87 -19.42
C GLN A 227 -10.55 -16.83 -18.95
N ALA A 228 -9.75 -17.84 -19.28
CA ALA A 228 -8.33 -17.86 -18.93
C ALA A 228 -7.56 -16.67 -19.52
N THR A 229 -7.83 -16.31 -20.77
CA THR A 229 -7.26 -15.11 -21.40
C THR A 229 -7.70 -13.84 -20.66
N LEU A 230 -8.98 -13.73 -20.30
CA LEU A 230 -9.48 -12.59 -19.55
C LEU A 230 -8.81 -12.47 -18.17
N PHE A 231 -8.66 -13.57 -17.44
CA PHE A 231 -7.95 -13.58 -16.16
C PHE A 231 -6.51 -13.15 -16.30
N ALA A 232 -5.81 -13.60 -17.34
CA ALA A 232 -4.43 -13.20 -17.59
C ALA A 232 -4.30 -11.70 -17.91
N ILE A 233 -5.28 -11.12 -18.63
CA ILE A 233 -5.33 -9.67 -18.89
C ILE A 233 -5.59 -8.88 -17.59
N ILE A 234 -6.59 -9.29 -16.81
CA ILE A 234 -7.00 -8.58 -15.58
C ILE A 234 -5.89 -8.66 -14.53
N VAL A 235 -5.29 -9.84 -14.33
CA VAL A 235 -4.23 -10.02 -13.33
C VAL A 235 -3.03 -9.13 -13.65
N ASN A 236 -2.62 -9.03 -14.93
CA ASN A 236 -1.54 -8.14 -15.32
C ASN A 236 -1.88 -6.65 -15.12
N ARG A 237 -3.12 -6.26 -15.43
CA ARG A 237 -3.58 -4.86 -15.28
C ARG A 237 -3.68 -4.43 -13.82
N ASP A 238 -4.36 -5.22 -12.99
CA ASP A 238 -4.80 -4.84 -11.64
C ASP A 238 -3.92 -5.45 -10.53
N GLY A 239 -3.03 -6.39 -10.90
CA GLY A 239 -2.14 -7.11 -9.98
C GLY A 239 -2.72 -8.38 -9.38
N ARG A 240 -4.03 -8.59 -9.48
CA ARG A 240 -4.71 -9.78 -8.99
C ARG A 240 -6.09 -9.96 -9.59
N THR A 241 -6.63 -11.17 -9.56
CA THR A 241 -8.01 -11.48 -10.00
C THR A 241 -8.58 -12.67 -9.22
N PRO A 242 -9.88 -12.67 -8.85
CA PRO A 242 -10.53 -13.88 -8.36
C PRO A 242 -10.73 -14.85 -9.52
N LEU A 243 -10.30 -16.09 -9.36
CA LEU A 243 -10.49 -17.18 -10.33
C LEU A 243 -11.79 -17.95 -10.07
N LEU A 244 -12.06 -18.22 -8.80
CA LEU A 244 -13.23 -18.97 -8.35
C LEU A 244 -13.80 -18.31 -7.11
N THR A 245 -15.12 -18.36 -6.97
CA THR A 245 -15.86 -17.79 -5.85
C THR A 245 -16.85 -18.80 -5.28
N ASN A 246 -17.46 -18.46 -4.14
CA ASN A 246 -18.51 -19.26 -3.48
C ASN A 246 -18.03 -20.69 -3.17
N LEU A 247 -16.84 -20.80 -2.59
CA LEU A 247 -16.25 -22.07 -2.16
C LEU A 247 -16.22 -22.14 -0.64
N THR A 248 -16.17 -23.37 -0.12
CA THR A 248 -15.74 -23.59 1.27
C THR A 248 -14.23 -23.39 1.37
N LEU A 249 -13.72 -23.12 2.57
CA LEU A 249 -12.30 -22.87 2.83
C LEU A 249 -11.41 -24.02 2.31
N GLN A 250 -11.75 -25.26 2.67
CA GLN A 250 -10.99 -26.45 2.29
C GLN A 250 -10.90 -26.61 0.76
N ILE A 251 -12.03 -26.42 0.05
CA ILE A 251 -12.06 -26.55 -1.41
C ILE A 251 -11.26 -25.41 -2.06
N ALA A 252 -11.41 -24.18 -1.58
CA ALA A 252 -10.68 -23.04 -2.11
C ALA A 252 -9.16 -23.21 -1.93
N ALA A 253 -8.72 -23.65 -0.75
CA ALA A 253 -7.31 -23.92 -0.45
C ALA A 253 -6.73 -25.01 -1.36
N GLN A 254 -7.45 -26.13 -1.54
CA GLN A 254 -7.04 -27.19 -2.47
C GLN A 254 -6.88 -26.69 -3.91
N LYS A 255 -7.82 -25.86 -4.39
CA LYS A 255 -7.77 -25.34 -5.76
C LYS A 255 -6.66 -24.30 -5.92
N ALA A 256 -6.46 -23.42 -4.95
CA ALA A 256 -5.34 -22.48 -4.94
C ALA A 256 -3.99 -23.22 -4.95
N ALA A 257 -3.84 -24.29 -4.14
CA ALA A 257 -2.64 -25.12 -4.11
C ALA A 257 -2.39 -25.79 -5.47
N ARG A 258 -3.41 -26.33 -6.13
CA ARG A 258 -3.29 -26.90 -7.48
C ARG A 258 -2.80 -25.89 -8.52
N VAL A 259 -3.23 -24.63 -8.43
CA VAL A 259 -2.72 -23.56 -9.32
C VAL A 259 -1.25 -23.30 -9.05
N SER A 260 -0.86 -23.12 -7.78
CA SER A 260 0.52 -22.83 -7.39
C SER A 260 1.48 -24.01 -7.60
N GLN A 261 0.98 -25.25 -7.61
CA GLN A 261 1.78 -26.48 -7.77
C GLN A 261 1.67 -27.12 -9.16
N SER A 262 1.03 -26.44 -10.12
CA SER A 262 0.70 -27.04 -11.42
C SER A 262 1.94 -27.61 -12.13
N PRO A 263 1.93 -28.86 -12.63
CA PRO A 263 3.11 -29.53 -13.19
C PRO A 263 3.64 -28.90 -14.49
N GLY A 264 2.91 -27.95 -15.11
CA GLY A 264 3.45 -27.08 -16.16
C GLY A 264 4.54 -26.13 -15.65
N SER A 265 4.70 -26.02 -14.33
CA SER A 265 5.71 -25.23 -13.64
C SER A 265 7.09 -25.88 -13.59
N ARG A 266 7.28 -27.11 -14.09
CA ARG A 266 8.60 -27.79 -14.07
C ARG A 266 9.66 -27.10 -14.93
N HIS A 267 9.26 -26.38 -15.98
CA HIS A 267 10.14 -25.52 -16.78
C HIS A 267 10.12 -24.05 -16.33
N LEU A 268 9.15 -23.67 -15.49
CA LEU A 268 9.04 -22.32 -14.97
C LEU A 268 9.99 -22.17 -13.79
N VAL A 269 10.73 -21.06 -13.77
CA VAL A 269 11.69 -20.75 -12.71
C VAL A 269 10.98 -20.58 -11.36
N ARG A 270 9.67 -20.27 -11.36
CA ARG A 270 8.85 -20.00 -10.17
C ARG A 270 7.43 -20.54 -10.33
N PRO A 271 6.73 -20.89 -9.23
CA PRO A 271 5.29 -21.15 -9.26
C PRO A 271 4.47 -19.86 -9.46
N LEU A 272 3.27 -19.99 -10.02
CA LEU A 272 2.26 -18.93 -9.95
C LEU A 272 1.79 -18.75 -8.50
N ARG A 273 1.51 -17.52 -8.09
CA ARG A 273 0.92 -17.25 -6.78
C ARG A 273 -0.60 -17.26 -6.87
N ALA A 274 -1.19 -18.29 -6.29
CA ALA A 274 -2.60 -18.28 -5.89
C ALA A 274 -2.71 -18.37 -4.36
N ALA A 275 -3.78 -17.77 -3.83
CA ALA A 275 -4.13 -17.87 -2.42
C ALA A 275 -5.64 -18.03 -2.25
N VAL A 276 -6.05 -18.64 -1.15
CA VAL A 276 -7.42 -18.60 -0.67
C VAL A 276 -7.62 -17.35 0.18
N MET A 277 -8.77 -16.71 0.03
CA MET A 277 -9.13 -15.52 0.80
C MET A 277 -10.62 -15.56 1.11
N GLU A 278 -11.01 -14.96 2.24
CA GLU A 278 -12.41 -14.72 2.56
C GLU A 278 -12.95 -13.54 1.72
N GLN A 279 -14.20 -13.66 1.27
CA GLN A 279 -14.81 -12.74 0.32
C GLN A 279 -15.00 -11.32 0.88
N GLY A 280 -15.38 -11.18 2.15
CA GLY A 280 -15.49 -9.91 2.87
C GLY A 280 -14.15 -9.18 2.96
N VAL A 281 -13.07 -9.85 3.34
CA VAL A 281 -11.72 -9.25 3.37
C VAL A 281 -11.32 -8.77 1.97
N TYR A 282 -11.53 -9.60 0.94
CA TYR A 282 -11.26 -9.21 -0.45
C TYR A 282 -12.09 -7.99 -0.90
N ALA A 283 -13.37 -7.95 -0.53
CA ALA A 283 -14.25 -6.83 -0.83
C ALA A 283 -13.80 -5.55 -0.13
N MET A 284 -13.43 -5.63 1.15
CA MET A 284 -12.96 -4.48 1.93
C MET A 284 -11.64 -3.91 1.39
N GLU A 285 -10.70 -4.76 0.96
CA GLU A 285 -9.49 -4.28 0.28
C GLU A 285 -9.82 -3.48 -0.98
N ASN A 286 -10.74 -3.96 -1.83
CA ASN A 286 -11.15 -3.22 -3.03
C ASN A 286 -11.88 -1.92 -2.70
N PHE A 287 -12.69 -1.92 -1.63
CA PHE A 287 -13.33 -0.71 -1.10
C PHE A 287 -12.28 0.31 -0.68
N PHE A 288 -11.28 -0.07 0.11
CA PHE A 288 -10.26 0.87 0.60
C PHE A 288 -9.30 1.34 -0.48
N VAL A 289 -9.00 0.52 -1.50
CA VAL A 289 -8.34 1.02 -2.72
C VAL A 289 -9.18 2.14 -3.38
N SER A 290 -10.51 2.00 -3.39
CA SER A 290 -11.40 3.04 -3.91
C SER A 290 -11.46 4.27 -3.00
N VAL A 291 -11.36 4.11 -1.68
CA VAL A 291 -11.20 5.20 -0.71
C VAL A 291 -9.92 5.97 -0.98
N LEU A 292 -8.77 5.31 -1.20
CA LEU A 292 -7.53 6.00 -1.54
C LEU A 292 -7.64 6.83 -2.83
N ARG A 293 -8.32 6.30 -3.87
CA ARG A 293 -8.62 7.08 -5.10
C ARG A 293 -9.58 8.24 -4.84
N TRP A 294 -10.52 8.07 -3.92
CA TRP A 294 -11.40 9.15 -3.50
C TRP A 294 -10.63 10.25 -2.74
N LEU A 295 -9.72 9.89 -1.84
CA LEU A 295 -8.85 10.83 -1.14
C LEU A 295 -7.96 11.61 -2.11
N GLU A 296 -7.37 10.93 -3.11
CA GLU A 296 -6.62 11.57 -4.20
C GLU A 296 -7.48 12.65 -4.88
N ARG A 297 -8.70 12.29 -5.29
CA ARG A 297 -9.62 13.22 -5.96
C ARG A 297 -10.08 14.36 -5.04
N LEU A 298 -10.39 14.07 -3.79
CA LEU A 298 -10.81 15.09 -2.81
C LEU A 298 -9.71 16.14 -2.63
N ALA A 299 -8.49 15.70 -2.37
CA ALA A 299 -7.36 16.57 -2.06
C ALA A 299 -6.78 17.31 -3.28
N THR A 300 -7.04 16.82 -4.49
CA THR A 300 -6.69 17.50 -5.76
C THR A 300 -7.77 18.46 -6.23
N ARG A 301 -9.05 18.23 -5.88
CA ARG A 301 -10.17 19.10 -6.26
C ARG A 301 -10.46 20.19 -5.23
N VAL A 302 -10.24 19.91 -3.96
CA VAL A 302 -10.49 20.82 -2.84
C VAL A 302 -9.16 21.13 -2.16
N LEU A 303 -8.37 22.01 -2.79
CA LEU A 303 -7.01 22.36 -2.36
C LEU A 303 -6.90 22.76 -0.88
N PRO A 304 -7.83 23.54 -0.29
CA PRO A 304 -7.74 23.89 1.13
C PRO A 304 -7.82 22.70 2.09
N LEU A 305 -8.40 21.57 1.67
CA LEU A 305 -8.45 20.34 2.46
C LEU A 305 -7.20 19.48 2.32
N ARG A 306 -6.33 19.77 1.35
CA ARG A 306 -5.15 18.96 1.07
C ARG A 306 -4.24 18.80 2.29
N PRO A 307 -3.91 19.86 3.06
CA PRO A 307 -3.08 19.69 4.25
C PRO A 307 -3.73 18.83 5.34
N LEU A 308 -5.07 18.83 5.45
CA LEU A 308 -5.80 17.92 6.36
C LEU A 308 -5.62 16.46 5.92
N VAL A 309 -5.76 16.18 4.62
CA VAL A 309 -5.55 14.85 4.08
C VAL A 309 -4.10 14.42 4.28
N CYS A 310 -3.12 15.27 3.94
CA CYS A 310 -1.70 14.96 4.16
C CYS A 310 -1.37 14.67 5.63
N ASN A 311 -1.86 15.49 6.56
CA ASN A 311 -1.70 15.25 8.00
C ASN A 311 -2.32 13.91 8.42
N ALA A 312 -3.50 13.58 7.89
CA ALA A 312 -4.17 12.32 8.18
C ALA A 312 -3.37 11.10 7.65
N LEU A 313 -2.76 11.19 6.45
CA LEU A 313 -1.92 10.11 5.89
C LEU A 313 -0.70 9.79 6.78
N ILE A 314 -0.17 10.78 7.50
CA ILE A 314 0.97 10.62 8.42
C ILE A 314 0.53 10.40 9.88
N GLY A 315 -0.76 10.15 10.13
CA GLY A 315 -1.31 9.81 11.44
C GLY A 315 -1.69 11.01 12.32
N ARG A 316 -1.62 12.24 11.82
CA ARG A 316 -1.97 13.45 12.57
C ARG A 316 -3.38 13.91 12.21
N PHE A 317 -4.32 13.70 13.13
CA PHE A 317 -5.71 14.13 12.94
C PHE A 317 -5.99 15.40 13.74
N LEU A 318 -6.49 16.43 13.05
CA LEU A 318 -6.92 17.68 13.67
C LEU A 318 -8.30 17.52 14.30
N ILE A 319 -8.35 16.86 15.45
CA ILE A 319 -9.57 16.70 16.24
C ILE A 319 -9.52 17.74 17.35
N SER A 320 -10.41 18.74 17.28
CA SER A 320 -10.56 19.74 18.36
C SER A 320 -11.13 19.03 19.59
N THR A 321 -10.24 18.52 20.44
CA THR A 321 -10.54 18.19 21.83
C THR A 321 -10.07 19.35 22.70
N GLU A 322 -10.75 19.61 23.82
CA GLU A 322 -10.41 20.74 24.70
C GLU A 322 -8.96 20.71 25.20
N ALA A 323 -8.36 19.51 25.28
CA ALA A 323 -6.98 19.27 25.65
C ALA A 323 -5.95 19.58 24.54
N SER A 324 -6.36 19.66 23.27
CA SER A 324 -5.44 19.90 22.12
C SER A 324 -5.25 21.39 21.78
N ARG A 325 -5.87 22.31 22.52
CA ARG A 325 -5.85 23.76 22.21
C ARG A 325 -4.49 24.45 22.46
N SER A 326 -3.54 23.80 23.14
CA SER A 326 -2.27 24.41 23.56
C SER A 326 -1.04 24.00 22.75
N ALA A 327 -1.11 22.94 21.94
CA ALA A 327 0.00 22.47 21.11
C ALA A 327 -0.21 22.87 19.64
N SER A 328 0.84 23.35 18.95
CA SER A 328 0.74 23.58 17.50
C SER A 328 0.47 22.26 16.79
N PRO A 329 -0.52 22.19 15.88
CA PRO A 329 -0.78 21.00 15.09
C PRO A 329 0.33 20.71 14.05
N ILE A 330 1.27 21.64 13.87
CA ILE A 330 2.38 21.58 12.93
C ILE A 330 3.67 21.53 13.74
N LEU A 331 4.43 20.45 13.56
CA LEU A 331 5.71 20.20 14.22
C LEU A 331 6.85 20.31 13.20
N PRO A 332 8.13 20.27 13.63
CA PRO A 332 9.22 20.08 12.69
C PRO A 332 8.95 18.84 11.80
N PRO A 333 9.26 18.87 10.49
CA PRO A 333 8.96 17.78 9.56
C PRO A 333 9.47 16.41 10.02
N ALA A 334 10.62 16.40 10.69
CA ALA A 334 11.24 15.23 11.29
C ALA A 334 10.41 14.54 12.38
N ASP A 335 9.43 15.22 12.97
CA ASP A 335 8.65 14.73 14.12
C ASP A 335 7.16 14.52 13.78
N MET A 336 6.80 14.73 12.50
CA MET A 336 5.41 14.77 12.08
C MET A 336 4.79 13.39 11.86
N MET A 337 5.52 12.47 11.20
CA MET A 337 4.99 11.15 10.90
C MET A 337 4.94 10.29 12.16
N LEU A 338 3.76 9.76 12.46
CA LEU A 338 3.60 8.78 13.52
C LEU A 338 3.92 7.36 13.01
N GLU A 339 4.45 6.54 13.91
CA GLU A 339 4.53 5.09 13.70
C GLU A 339 3.14 4.50 13.42
N ASN A 340 3.10 3.44 12.61
CA ASN A 340 1.86 2.77 12.20
C ASN A 340 0.83 3.66 11.47
N SER A 341 1.20 4.86 11.04
CA SER A 341 0.40 5.66 10.10
C SER A 341 0.29 4.98 8.73
N LEU A 342 -0.63 5.44 7.89
CA LEU A 342 -0.77 4.90 6.53
C LEU A 342 0.52 5.09 5.72
N LEU A 343 1.17 6.26 5.83
CA LEU A 343 2.45 6.50 5.17
C LEU A 343 3.56 5.59 5.72
N TRP A 344 3.62 5.40 7.04
CA TRP A 344 4.57 4.47 7.66
C TRP A 344 4.42 3.06 7.08
N HIS A 345 3.19 2.55 6.98
CA HIS A 345 2.92 1.23 6.39
C HIS A 345 3.27 1.16 4.90
N ILE A 346 3.07 2.24 4.15
CA ILE A 346 3.50 2.32 2.75
C ILE A 346 5.03 2.16 2.67
N PHE A 347 5.81 2.86 3.49
CA PHE A 347 7.27 2.71 3.45
C PHE A 347 7.74 1.28 3.74
N HIS A 348 7.09 0.58 4.68
CA HIS A 348 7.54 -0.73 5.14
C HIS A 348 6.97 -1.91 4.34
N ARG A 349 5.75 -1.77 3.79
CA ARG A 349 4.96 -2.92 3.32
C ARG A 349 4.41 -2.77 1.91
N LEU A 350 4.70 -1.68 1.18
CA LEU A 350 4.18 -1.48 -0.17
C LEU A 350 4.54 -2.64 -1.13
N THR A 351 5.78 -3.14 -1.03
CA THR A 351 6.28 -4.26 -1.87
C THR A 351 5.66 -5.61 -1.52
N LEU A 352 4.89 -5.72 -0.43
CA LEU A 352 4.13 -6.92 -0.09
C LEU A 352 2.69 -6.88 -0.66
N SER A 353 2.22 -5.69 -1.02
CA SER A 353 0.88 -5.47 -1.57
C SER A 353 0.83 -5.79 -3.08
N HIS A 354 -0.38 -6.00 -3.60
CA HIS A 354 -0.59 -6.20 -5.04
C HIS A 354 -0.50 -4.88 -5.82
N ARG A 355 -0.12 -4.95 -7.10
CA ARG A 355 0.06 -3.80 -8.02
C ARG A 355 -1.02 -2.71 -7.92
N GLY A 356 -2.29 -3.08 -7.82
CA GLY A 356 -3.41 -2.13 -7.69
C GLY A 356 -3.33 -1.22 -6.47
N VAL A 357 -2.90 -1.74 -5.30
CA VAL A 357 -2.63 -0.93 -4.09
C VAL A 357 -1.44 -0.02 -4.35
N ARG A 358 -0.34 -0.57 -4.87
CA ARG A 358 0.89 0.17 -5.15
C ARG A 358 0.66 1.39 -6.03
N LYS A 359 0.04 1.18 -7.20
CA LYS A 359 -0.31 2.26 -8.13
C LYS A 359 -1.18 3.33 -7.48
N THR A 360 -2.15 2.92 -6.67
CA THR A 360 -3.06 3.87 -6.01
C THR A 360 -2.36 4.65 -4.90
N ALA A 361 -1.53 4.00 -4.08
CA ALA A 361 -0.76 4.64 -3.02
C ALA A 361 0.31 5.59 -3.59
N SER A 362 1.06 5.17 -4.61
CA SER A 362 2.05 6.02 -5.30
C SER A 362 1.41 7.24 -5.95
N ARG A 363 0.23 7.08 -6.58
CA ARG A 363 -0.54 8.22 -7.12
C ARG A 363 -0.99 9.18 -6.03
N LEU A 364 -1.49 8.66 -4.90
CA LEU A 364 -1.89 9.47 -3.75
C LEU A 364 -0.70 10.27 -3.22
N ILE A 365 0.46 9.64 -3.04
CA ILE A 365 1.68 10.33 -2.60
C ILE A 365 2.07 11.42 -3.60
N ALA A 366 2.21 11.08 -4.89
CA ALA A 366 2.67 12.02 -5.92
C ALA A 366 1.70 13.20 -6.12
N SER A 367 0.39 12.93 -6.15
CA SER A 367 -0.63 13.93 -6.51
C SER A 367 -1.15 14.73 -5.32
N VAL A 368 -0.83 14.32 -4.10
CA VAL A 368 -1.34 14.95 -2.87
C VAL A 368 -0.20 15.32 -1.95
N LEU A 369 0.54 14.32 -1.46
CA LEU A 369 1.52 14.53 -0.39
C LEU A 369 2.76 15.31 -0.88
N LEU A 370 3.24 15.00 -2.08
CA LEU A 370 4.37 15.72 -2.69
C LEU A 370 3.97 17.06 -3.32
N GLN A 371 2.68 17.40 -3.37
CA GLN A 371 2.22 18.70 -3.89
C GLN A 371 2.23 19.80 -2.82
N GLU A 372 2.40 19.45 -1.55
CA GLU A 372 2.54 20.39 -0.43
C GLU A 372 4.00 20.45 0.00
N PRO A 373 4.72 21.59 -0.11
CA PRO A 373 6.14 21.66 0.18
C PRO A 373 6.54 21.13 1.57
N TYR A 374 5.77 21.49 2.59
CA TYR A 374 5.97 21.00 3.96
C TYR A 374 5.87 19.47 4.05
N HIS A 375 4.84 18.87 3.45
CA HIS A 375 4.64 17.41 3.47
C HIS A 375 5.60 16.67 2.54
N ARG A 376 6.02 17.29 1.44
CA ARG A 376 7.11 16.81 0.58
C ARG A 376 8.41 16.68 1.38
N ARG A 377 8.72 17.66 2.24
CA ARG A 377 9.87 17.62 3.13
C ARG A 377 9.77 16.49 4.16
N ILE A 378 8.60 16.30 4.78
CA ILE A 378 8.34 15.14 5.66
C ILE A 378 8.63 13.83 4.91
N PHE A 379 8.07 13.67 3.71
CA PHE A 379 8.28 12.46 2.91
C PHE A 379 9.75 12.22 2.59
N ALA A 380 10.49 13.26 2.17
CA ALA A 380 11.90 13.14 1.82
C ALA A 380 12.76 12.73 3.02
N ILE A 381 12.51 13.32 4.20
CA ILE A 381 13.21 12.97 5.44
C ILE A 381 12.92 11.51 5.82
N GLU A 382 11.65 11.11 5.84
CA GLU A 382 11.26 9.75 6.22
C GLU A 382 11.73 8.70 5.21
N PHE A 383 11.64 9.00 3.91
CA PHE A 383 12.20 8.14 2.86
C PHE A 383 13.71 7.95 3.05
N THR A 384 14.44 9.01 3.39
CA THR A 384 15.90 8.94 3.64
C THR A 384 16.21 8.11 4.88
N ARG A 385 15.46 8.31 5.97
CA ARG A 385 15.61 7.53 7.22
C ARG A 385 15.35 6.04 7.00
N LEU A 386 14.37 5.71 6.17
CA LEU A 386 13.95 4.34 5.87
C LEU A 386 14.56 3.80 4.57
N TYR A 387 15.57 4.47 4.02
CA TYR A 387 16.10 4.13 2.69
C TYR A 387 16.63 2.71 2.62
N ASN A 388 17.30 2.24 3.67
CA ASN A 388 17.76 0.85 3.79
C ASN A 388 16.60 -0.15 3.72
N VAL A 389 15.51 0.10 4.45
CA VAL A 389 14.30 -0.75 4.43
C VAL A 389 13.66 -0.75 3.05
N ILE A 390 13.49 0.43 2.43
CA ILE A 390 12.88 0.58 1.11
C ILE A 390 13.74 -0.08 0.02
N LEU A 391 15.05 0.12 0.07
CA LEU A 391 15.99 -0.46 -0.89
C LEU A 391 16.06 -1.98 -0.76
N GLN A 392 16.06 -2.49 0.47
CA GLN A 392 15.99 -3.93 0.70
C GLN A 392 14.71 -4.52 0.11
N ALA A 393 13.57 -3.93 0.45
CA ALA A 393 12.28 -4.35 -0.07
C ALA A 393 12.24 -4.34 -1.60
N TYR A 394 12.87 -3.35 -2.24
CA TYR A 394 13.02 -3.25 -3.70
C TYR A 394 13.95 -4.32 -4.29
N ALA A 395 15.11 -4.57 -3.67
CA ALA A 395 16.08 -5.56 -4.15
C ALA A 395 15.45 -6.96 -4.24
N TYR A 396 14.46 -7.22 -3.39
CA TYR A 396 13.72 -8.46 -3.29
C TYR A 396 12.28 -8.37 -3.84
N ASP A 397 11.96 -7.35 -4.63
CA ASP A 397 10.64 -7.18 -5.25
C ASP A 397 10.58 -7.89 -6.61
N ASP A 398 9.41 -8.42 -6.93
CA ASP A 398 9.12 -9.13 -8.17
C ASP A 398 8.30 -8.31 -9.17
N HIS A 399 8.04 -7.03 -8.84
CA HIS A 399 7.28 -6.09 -9.66
C HIS A 399 8.19 -5.15 -10.47
N LEU A 400 7.56 -4.41 -11.40
CA LEU A 400 8.27 -3.41 -12.21
C LEU A 400 8.79 -2.27 -11.32
N LYS A 401 9.96 -1.74 -11.67
CA LYS A 401 10.55 -0.55 -11.02
C LYS A 401 9.56 0.62 -10.90
N ALA A 402 8.67 0.77 -11.88
CA ALA A 402 7.65 1.83 -11.89
C ALA A 402 6.57 1.68 -10.79
N ASP A 403 6.43 0.50 -10.18
CA ASP A 403 5.46 0.24 -9.11
C ASP A 403 6.10 0.34 -7.71
N THR A 404 7.31 0.89 -7.59
CA THR A 404 8.06 0.98 -6.32
C THR A 404 8.30 2.43 -5.91
N LEU A 405 8.51 2.67 -4.60
CA LEU A 405 8.77 4.03 -4.09
C LEU A 405 10.07 4.63 -4.64
N LEU A 406 11.05 3.80 -5.05
CA LEU A 406 12.30 4.30 -5.64
C LEU A 406 12.07 5.06 -6.95
N SER A 407 10.99 4.75 -7.69
CA SER A 407 10.63 5.49 -8.91
C SER A 407 10.24 6.95 -8.66
N MET A 408 9.94 7.31 -7.40
CA MET A 408 9.51 8.65 -7.02
C MET A 408 10.67 9.55 -6.58
N THR A 409 11.89 9.03 -6.46
CA THR A 409 13.07 9.76 -5.96
C THR A 409 13.34 11.09 -6.66
N CYS A 410 13.13 11.15 -7.98
CA CYS A 410 13.29 12.39 -8.73
C CYS A 410 12.28 13.48 -8.31
N GLN A 411 11.13 13.13 -7.72
CA GLN A 411 10.11 14.12 -7.34
C GLN A 411 10.46 14.90 -6.06
N PHE A 412 11.52 14.51 -5.35
CA PHE A 412 11.93 15.19 -4.11
C PHE A 412 13.45 15.34 -3.95
N TYR A 413 14.28 14.43 -4.47
CA TYR A 413 15.73 14.58 -4.43
C TYR A 413 16.33 15.47 -5.52
N THR A 414 15.54 15.96 -6.48
CA THR A 414 16.02 16.99 -7.42
C THR A 414 15.47 18.38 -7.07
N VAL A 415 14.66 18.49 -6.03
CA VAL A 415 14.06 19.74 -5.58
C VAL A 415 15.11 20.50 -4.76
N THR A 416 15.51 21.69 -5.23
CA THR A 416 16.65 22.41 -4.65
C THR A 416 16.49 22.77 -3.17
N SER A 417 15.25 22.99 -2.70
CA SER A 417 14.91 23.31 -1.30
C SER A 417 15.06 22.11 -0.35
N LEU A 418 15.15 20.89 -0.88
CA LEU A 418 15.29 19.64 -0.13
C LEU A 418 16.71 19.06 -0.18
N VAL A 419 17.48 19.40 -1.20
CA VAL A 419 18.85 18.88 -1.43
C VAL A 419 19.92 19.72 -0.70
N ARG A 420 19.63 21.00 -0.47
CA ARG A 420 20.46 21.88 0.36
C ARG A 420 20.33 21.49 1.82
#